data_AF-A0A7K3L347-F1
#
_entry.id   AF-A0A7K3L347-F1
#
_cell.length_a   1.000
_cell.length_b   1.000
_cell.length_c   1.000
_cell.angle_alpha   90.00
_cell.angle_beta   90.00
_cell.angle_gamma   90.00
#
_symmetry.space_group_name_H-M   'P 1'
#
loop_
_entity.id
_entity.type
_entity.pdbx_description
1 polymer ?
#
loop_
_entity_poly.entity_id
_entity_poly.type
_entity_poly.pdbx_seq_one_letter_code
_entity_poly.pdbx_strand_id
1 'polypeptide(L)'
;MEREVEPLFRDGLFRKKKRNGEWEVVASPIIYTPIADSHAHLQMLPDPPLSLARAALHKVEFVETIVDVWEDGAETFERLDDWAFKAAIEIRTIGRHC
;
A
#
# COMPACT_ATOMS: atom_id res chain seq x y z
N MET A 1 24.51 -2.00 1.10
CA MET A 1 23.77 -2.88 0.17
C MET A 1 22.68 -2.01 -0.43
N GLU A 2 22.84 -1.56 -1.68
CA GLU A 2 21.76 -0.82 -2.36
C GLU A 2 20.56 -1.76 -2.47
N ARG A 3 19.43 -1.39 -1.86
CA ARG A 3 18.19 -2.16 -2.04
C ARG A 3 17.77 -1.93 -3.49
N GLU A 4 17.60 -3.00 -4.25
CA GLU A 4 16.99 -2.93 -5.57
C GLU A 4 15.60 -2.30 -5.41
N VAL A 5 15.41 -1.09 -5.93
CA VAL A 5 14.13 -0.38 -5.81
C VAL A 5 13.15 -1.05 -6.75
N GLU A 6 12.19 -1.77 -6.18
CA GLU A 6 11.12 -2.38 -6.97
C GLU A 6 10.29 -1.29 -7.67
N PRO A 7 9.83 -1.53 -8.91
CA PRO A 7 9.03 -0.56 -9.64
C PRO A 7 7.70 -0.29 -8.94
N LEU A 8 7.33 0.98 -8.84
CA LEU A 8 6.03 1.39 -8.31
C LEU A 8 4.98 1.37 -9.44
N PHE A 9 4.21 0.29 -9.52
CA PHE A 9 3.03 0.21 -10.40
C PHE A 9 1.92 1.10 -9.85
N ARG A 10 1.19 1.88 -10.67
CA ARG A 10 0.04 2.71 -10.22
C ARG A 10 -1.30 2.09 -10.60
N ASP A 11 -1.57 0.91 -10.06
CA ASP A 11 -2.83 0.16 -10.26
C ASP A 11 -3.15 -0.72 -9.03
N GLY A 12 -4.30 -1.40 -9.06
CA GLY A 12 -4.75 -2.30 -8.00
C GLY A 12 -4.30 -3.76 -8.11
N LEU A 13 -3.39 -4.09 -9.02
CA LEU A 13 -3.11 -5.49 -9.40
C LEU A 13 -1.99 -6.13 -8.57
N PHE A 14 -2.16 -7.42 -8.26
CA PHE A 14 -1.11 -8.22 -7.63
C PHE A 14 -0.11 -8.71 -8.68
N ARG A 15 1.17 -8.74 -8.31
CA ARG A 15 2.24 -9.18 -9.21
C ARG A 15 3.23 -10.11 -8.52
N LYS A 16 3.85 -10.97 -9.32
CA LYS A 16 4.94 -11.85 -8.92
C LYS A 16 6.17 -11.58 -9.80
N LYS A 17 7.32 -11.29 -9.18
CA LYS A 17 8.61 -11.16 -9.88
C LYS A 17 9.06 -12.53 -10.38
N LYS A 18 9.29 -12.67 -11.68
CA LYS A 18 9.86 -13.86 -12.33
C LYS A 18 11.40 -13.85 -12.23
N ARG A 19 12.03 -15.01 -12.42
CA ARG A 19 13.50 -15.15 -12.39
C ARG A 19 14.22 -14.29 -13.44
N ASN A 20 13.57 -14.00 -14.56
CA ASN A 20 14.08 -13.14 -15.62
C ASN A 20 13.87 -11.63 -15.35
N GLY A 21 13.33 -11.27 -14.18
CA GLY A 21 13.08 -9.88 -13.79
C GLY A 21 11.72 -9.32 -14.24
N GLU A 22 10.95 -10.04 -15.06
CA GLU A 22 9.61 -9.61 -15.46
C GLU A 22 8.60 -9.74 -14.32
N TRP A 23 7.55 -8.91 -14.37
CA TRP A 23 6.47 -8.95 -13.40
C TRP A 23 5.20 -9.48 -14.05
N GLU A 24 4.71 -10.61 -13.54
CA GLU A 24 3.47 -11.23 -13.98
C GLU A 24 2.31 -10.81 -13.09
N VAL A 25 1.22 -10.35 -13.69
CA VAL A 25 -0.02 -10.08 -12.96
C VAL A 25 -0.65 -11.40 -12.55
N VAL A 26 -1.03 -11.51 -11.28
CA VAL A 26 -1.68 -12.68 -10.70
C VAL A 26 -3.04 -12.29 -10.09
N ALA A 27 -3.91 -13.28 -9.90
CA ALA A 27 -5.19 -13.06 -9.26
C ALA A 27 -5.03 -12.55 -7.83
N SER A 28 -5.89 -11.63 -7.40
CA SER A 28 -5.97 -11.22 -6.00
C SER A 28 -6.47 -12.38 -5.12
N PRO A 29 -6.06 -12.44 -3.85
CA PRO A 29 -6.70 -13.30 -2.87
C PRO A 29 -8.19 -12.96 -2.76
N ILE A 30 -9.05 -13.97 -2.81
CA ILE A 30 -10.49 -13.80 -2.57
C ILE A 30 -10.74 -14.09 -1.08
N ILE A 31 -11.08 -13.05 -0.34
CA ILE A 31 -11.40 -13.13 1.09
C ILE A 31 -12.83 -12.61 1.25
N TYR A 32 -13.70 -13.40 1.89
CA TYR A 32 -15.14 -13.13 1.99
C TYR A 32 -15.53 -12.32 3.23
N THR A 33 -14.55 -11.76 3.93
CA THR A 33 -14.72 -11.00 5.16
C THR A 33 -13.86 -9.74 5.11
N PRO A 34 -14.25 -8.66 5.81
CA PRO A 34 -13.34 -7.54 6.06
C PRO A 34 -12.01 -8.01 6.62
N ILE A 35 -10.93 -7.35 6.21
CA ILE A 35 -9.57 -7.63 6.65
C ILE A 35 -9.09 -6.48 7.52
N ALA A 36 -8.40 -6.82 8.62
CA ALA A 36 -7.59 -5.89 9.37
C ALA A 36 -6.12 -6.18 9.09
N ASP A 37 -5.37 -5.17 8.68
CA ASP A 37 -3.92 -5.20 8.69
C ASP A 37 -3.45 -4.82 10.10
N SER A 38 -2.96 -5.80 10.87
CA SER A 38 -2.53 -5.60 12.25
C SER A 38 -1.11 -5.04 12.38
N HIS A 39 -0.39 -4.83 11.27
CA HIS A 39 0.99 -4.41 11.35
C HIS A 39 1.49 -3.76 10.04
N ALA A 40 1.35 -2.45 9.94
CA ALA A 40 1.90 -1.64 8.86
C ALA A 40 2.94 -0.64 9.39
N HIS A 41 3.91 -0.28 8.56
CA HIS A 41 4.80 0.87 8.80
C HIS A 41 4.60 1.87 7.67
N LEU A 42 3.57 2.71 7.75
CA LEU A 42 3.16 3.56 6.63
C LEU A 42 4.29 4.48 6.15
N GLN A 43 5.03 5.10 7.05
CA GLN A 43 6.16 5.98 6.75
C GLN A 43 7.31 5.29 5.99
N MET A 44 7.41 3.96 6.09
CA MET A 44 8.43 3.19 5.40
C MET A 44 8.00 2.73 3.99
N LEU A 45 6.73 2.93 3.63
CA LEU A 45 6.22 2.55 2.31
C LEU A 45 6.71 3.53 1.24
N PRO A 46 7.05 3.05 0.02
CA PRO A 46 7.48 3.94 -1.07
C PRO A 46 6.42 4.98 -1.48
N ASP A 47 5.13 4.64 -1.35
CA ASP A 47 3.99 5.54 -1.59
C ASP A 47 2.86 5.15 -0.63
N PRO A 48 2.81 5.74 0.58
CA PRO A 48 1.80 5.42 1.59
C PRO A 48 0.35 5.64 1.10
N PRO A 49 0.02 6.76 0.41
CA PRO A 49 -1.31 6.94 -0.17
C PRO A 49 -1.73 5.83 -1.13
N LEU A 50 -0.85 5.43 -2.06
CA LEU A 50 -1.15 4.36 -3.03
C LEU A 50 -1.34 3.01 -2.33
N SER A 51 -0.54 2.71 -1.33
CA SER A 51 -0.67 1.49 -0.53
C SER A 51 -2.00 1.44 0.22
N LEU A 52 -2.42 2.55 0.85
CA LEU A 52 -3.73 2.65 1.52
C LEU A 52 -4.89 2.50 0.52
N ALA A 53 -4.79 3.11 -0.66
CA ALA A 53 -5.80 2.97 -1.71
C ALA A 53 -5.95 1.51 -2.18
N ARG A 54 -4.84 0.78 -2.32
CA ARG A 54 -4.83 -0.65 -2.64
C ARG A 54 -5.42 -1.51 -1.54
N ALA A 55 -5.07 -1.22 -0.29
CA ALA A 55 -5.62 -1.93 0.86
C ALA A 55 -7.16 -1.83 0.88
N ALA A 56 -7.69 -0.61 0.72
CA ALA A 56 -9.13 -0.38 0.66
C ALA A 56 -9.81 -1.05 -0.57
N LEU A 57 -9.16 -1.04 -1.74
CA LEU A 57 -9.65 -1.74 -2.93
C LEU A 57 -9.84 -3.25 -2.67
N HIS A 58 -8.93 -3.85 -1.90
CA HIS A 58 -8.93 -5.27 -1.53
C HIS A 58 -9.61 -5.56 -0.18
N LYS A 59 -10.50 -4.67 0.29
CA LYS A 59 -11.35 -4.87 1.49
C LYS A 59 -10.57 -5.00 2.80
N VAL A 60 -9.39 -4.38 2.87
CA VAL A 60 -8.77 -4.05 4.16
C VAL A 60 -9.48 -2.82 4.70
N GLU A 61 -10.25 -3.00 5.77
CA GLU A 61 -11.10 -1.95 6.36
C GLU A 61 -10.45 -1.28 7.58
N PHE A 62 -9.40 -1.89 8.13
CA PHE A 62 -8.65 -1.36 9.25
C PHE A 62 -7.15 -1.60 9.05
N VAL A 63 -6.33 -0.59 9.35
CA VAL A 63 -4.86 -0.68 9.29
C VAL A 63 -4.30 -0.15 10.60
N GLU A 64 -3.54 -0.98 11.30
CA GLU A 64 -2.75 -0.62 12.46
C GLU A 64 -1.34 -0.22 12.00
N THR A 65 -1.05 1.09 11.99
CA THR A 65 0.29 1.58 11.68
C THR A 65 1.14 1.67 12.96
N ILE A 66 2.31 1.05 12.93
CA ILE A 66 3.31 1.12 13.98
C ILE A 66 4.16 2.37 13.75
N VAL A 67 4.32 3.15 14.81
CA VAL A 67 5.12 4.37 14.80
C VAL A 67 6.28 4.20 15.77
N ASP A 68 7.50 4.35 15.25
CA ASP A 68 8.68 4.52 16.09
C ASP A 68 9.00 6.01 16.20
N VAL A 69 8.58 6.63 17.31
CA VAL A 69 8.78 8.08 17.53
C VAL A 69 10.26 8.43 17.66
N TRP A 70 11.11 7.48 18.04
CA TRP A 70 12.54 7.72 18.20
C TRP A 70 13.27 7.74 16.85
N GLU A 71 12.95 6.78 15.97
CA GLU A 71 13.60 6.66 14.67
C GLU A 71 12.96 7.55 13.58
N ASP A 72 11.63 7.62 13.56
CA ASP A 72 10.86 8.27 12.48
C ASP A 72 10.26 9.64 12.88
N GLY A 73 10.41 10.03 14.15
CA GLY A 73 9.88 11.28 14.67
C GLY A 73 8.35 11.36 14.61
N ALA A 74 7.83 12.50 14.17
CA ALA A 74 6.39 12.78 14.14
C ALA A 74 5.74 12.54 12.75
N GLU A 75 6.50 12.04 11.75
CA GLU A 75 6.06 12.04 10.35
C GLU A 75 4.70 11.37 10.15
N THR A 76 4.52 10.16 10.71
CA THR A 76 3.25 9.44 10.58
C THR A 76 2.08 10.26 11.13
N PHE A 77 2.26 10.93 12.27
CA PHE A 77 1.21 11.75 12.86
C PHE A 77 0.90 13.01 12.03
N GLU A 78 1.93 13.66 11.48
CA GLU A 78 1.77 14.88 10.69
C GLU A 78 1.18 14.63 9.30
N ARG A 79 1.44 13.45 8.72
CA ARG A 79 1.10 13.14 7.34
C ARG A 79 -0.11 12.23 7.17
N LEU A 80 -0.61 11.60 8.25
CA LEU A 80 -1.68 10.62 8.17
C LEU A 80 -2.92 11.15 7.44
N ASP A 81 -3.37 12.36 7.78
CA ASP A 81 -4.55 12.97 7.16
C ASP A 81 -4.35 13.25 5.67
N ASP A 82 -3.16 13.74 5.28
CA ASP A 82 -2.79 13.95 3.88
C ASP A 82 -2.73 12.63 3.11
N TRP A 83 -2.16 11.58 3.70
CA TRP A 83 -2.11 10.26 3.10
C TRP A 83 -3.50 9.65 2.92
N ALA A 84 -4.36 9.75 3.93
CA ALA A 84 -5.73 9.27 3.87
C ALA A 84 -6.54 10.02 2.79
N PHE A 85 -6.40 11.35 2.72
CA PHE A 85 -7.03 12.17 1.69
C PHE A 85 -6.57 11.78 0.29
N LYS A 86 -5.26 11.66 0.08
CA LYS A 86 -4.68 11.25 -1.21
C LYS A 86 -5.09 9.83 -1.59
N ALA A 87 -5.14 8.89 -0.65
CA ALA A 87 -5.61 7.53 -0.89
C ALA A 87 -7.07 7.50 -1.39
N ALA A 88 -7.94 8.33 -0.81
CA ALA A 88 -9.35 8.44 -1.23
C ALA A 88 -9.52 8.99 -2.66
N ILE A 89 -8.55 9.75 -3.16
CA ILE A 89 -8.47 10.17 -4.56
C ILE A 89 -7.89 9.04 -5.41
N GLU A 90 -6.75 8.48 -5.00
CA GLU A 90 -5.99 7.47 -5.74
C GLU A 90 -6.82 6.21 -6.02
N ILE A 91 -7.64 5.76 -5.06
CA ILE A 91 -8.51 4.58 -5.23
C ILE A 91 -9.47 4.73 -6.43
N ARG A 92 -9.93 5.95 -6.72
CA ARG A 92 -10.81 6.23 -7.88
C ARG A 92 -10.06 6.14 -9.20
N THR A 93 -8.75 6.39 -9.18
CA THR A 93 -7.87 6.27 -10.33
C THR A 93 -7.55 4.81 -10.58
N ILE A 94 -7.05 4.09 -9.57
CA ILE A 94 -6.61 2.70 -9.73
C ILE A 94 -7.78 1.72 -9.90
N GLY A 95 -8.95 2.01 -9.32
CA GLY A 95 -10.15 1.17 -9.46
C GLY A 95 -10.71 1.13 -10.89
N ARG A 96 -10.31 2.06 -11.78
CA ARG A 96 -10.66 2.03 -13.21
C ARG A 96 -9.81 1.07 -14.03
N HIS A 97 -8.72 0.57 -13.45
CA HIS A 97 -7.72 -0.28 -14.11
C HIS A 97 -7.71 -1.71 -13.54
N CYS A 98 -8.81 -2.12 -12.90
CA CYS A 98 -9.01 -3.45 -12.34
C CYS A 98 -9.94 -4.28 -13.21
#